data_AF-A0A947QWP1-F1
#
_entry.id   AF-A0A947QWP1-F1
#
_cell.length_a   1.000
_cell.length_b   1.000
_cell.length_c   1.000
_cell.angle_alpha   90.00
_cell.angle_beta   90.00
_cell.angle_gamma   90.00
#
_symmetry.space_group_name_H-M   'P 1'
#
loop_
_entity.id
_entity.type
_entity.pdbx_description
1 polymer ?
#
loop_
_entity_poly.entity_id
_entity_poly.type
_entity_poly.pdbx_seq_one_letter_code
_entity_poly.pdbx_strand_id
1 'polypeptide(L)'
;MRYKPSIVWSIYSPLNVSMFIICIMVFNYNSLAFCSDPNKSFWTNDNLMNLEMLQKKLKYGNPSDKEEVLLLYMENQILELTPNIISALLDPTRLPRHEDTGWATVHHLAANTLCNVAEKLDGKNQKERGWDKYTFYEDGGVGNTEKRNQVFNNWKKWWEENQKYIVYGIYTSYLWPGEGIPIFQTEKPELIMHTLPNALSPSVKINWEIGTLLSFDQSRYITTRAITLKIPNDMTNLTCSHGRTKLNQGDTIEYLQYRAEGFGIVRMGQEICEVFIGNMSGNKEPETEWWIRIRDKDQNQVGWLQVYSNSVKIIKRNF
;
A
#
# COMPACT_ATOMS: atom_id res chain seq x y z
N MET A 1 61.65 -6.80 37.45
CA MET A 1 61.25 -7.71 36.33
C MET A 1 61.35 -6.87 35.05
N ARG A 2 62.38 -7.07 34.22
CA ARG A 2 62.46 -7.95 33.02
C ARG A 2 61.69 -7.42 31.79
N TYR A 3 62.48 -6.93 30.81
CA TYR A 3 62.27 -6.75 29.35
C TYR A 3 61.09 -5.90 28.84
N LYS A 4 61.29 -4.72 28.20
CA LYS A 4 61.96 -4.34 26.90
C LYS A 4 61.17 -4.76 25.62
N PRO A 5 61.32 -4.01 24.49
CA PRO A 5 60.17 -3.58 23.68
C PRO A 5 60.28 -3.98 22.19
N SER A 6 59.38 -3.45 21.34
CA SER A 6 59.64 -3.29 19.91
C SER A 6 58.94 -2.05 19.30
N ILE A 7 59.71 -1.32 18.49
CA ILE A 7 59.26 -0.29 17.55
C ILE A 7 59.33 -0.92 16.15
N VAL A 8 58.40 -0.61 15.25
CA VAL A 8 58.57 -0.83 13.81
C VAL A 8 58.25 0.47 13.06
N TRP A 9 59.16 0.87 12.18
CA TRP A 9 58.99 1.99 11.24
C TRP A 9 58.89 1.43 9.80
N SER A 10 57.92 1.90 9.02
CA SER A 10 58.04 2.27 7.60
C SER A 10 56.72 2.96 7.20
N ILE A 11 56.71 4.23 6.80
CA ILE A 11 57.16 4.76 5.50
C ILE A 11 56.40 4.12 4.34
N TYR A 12 55.36 4.80 3.84
CA TYR A 12 55.36 5.35 2.47
C TYR A 12 54.34 6.50 2.36
N SER A 13 54.53 7.39 1.39
CA SER A 13 53.81 8.67 1.26
C SER A 13 52.73 8.63 0.15
N PRO A 14 52.18 9.77 -0.33
CA PRO A 14 50.75 9.90 -0.61
C PRO A 14 50.37 9.39 -2.01
N LEU A 15 49.08 9.45 -2.37
CA LEU A 15 48.63 9.89 -3.71
C LEU A 15 47.10 10.05 -3.81
N ASN A 16 46.69 11.26 -4.18
CA ASN A 16 45.55 11.65 -5.00
C ASN A 16 44.21 10.88 -4.90
N VAL A 17 43.25 11.54 -4.27
CA VAL A 17 41.87 11.56 -4.77
C VAL A 17 41.87 12.18 -6.16
N SER A 18 41.48 11.41 -7.19
CA SER A 18 41.24 11.91 -8.54
C SER A 18 39.92 11.37 -9.08
N MET A 19 38.89 12.20 -8.95
CA MET A 19 37.58 12.01 -9.57
C MET A 19 37.74 11.99 -11.10
N PHE A 20 37.44 10.86 -11.74
CA PHE A 20 37.30 10.79 -13.20
C PHE A 20 36.01 10.07 -13.59
N ILE A 21 35.00 10.88 -13.92
CA ILE A 21 33.85 10.46 -14.72
C ILE A 21 34.34 10.31 -16.16
N ILE A 22 34.23 9.11 -16.72
CA ILE A 22 34.41 8.87 -18.16
C ILE A 22 33.11 8.27 -18.69
N CYS A 23 32.20 9.13 -19.14
CA CYS A 23 31.13 8.74 -20.04
C CYS A 23 31.65 8.80 -21.48
N ILE A 24 31.63 7.67 -22.19
CA ILE A 24 31.80 7.62 -23.64
C ILE A 24 30.48 7.10 -24.23
N MET A 25 29.82 7.92 -25.06
CA MET A 25 28.64 7.53 -25.85
C MET A 25 29.00 7.40 -27.33
N VAL A 26 28.87 6.19 -27.90
CA VAL A 26 28.89 5.84 -29.35
C VAL A 26 28.16 4.48 -29.50
N PHE A 27 27.16 4.23 -30.37
CA PHE A 27 26.28 5.08 -31.20
C PHE A 27 24.96 4.28 -31.50
N ASN A 28 23.89 4.95 -31.94
CA ASN A 28 22.67 4.49 -32.64
C ASN A 28 22.28 2.98 -32.71
N TYR A 29 21.02 2.64 -32.36
CA TYR A 29 19.89 2.63 -33.32
C TYR A 29 18.52 2.46 -32.64
N ASN A 30 17.49 3.07 -33.25
CA ASN A 30 16.08 3.17 -32.84
C ASN A 30 15.46 2.02 -32.00
N SER A 31 15.21 2.30 -30.72
CA SER A 31 14.02 1.82 -30.02
C SER A 31 13.56 2.88 -29.01
N LEU A 32 12.27 3.23 -29.02
CA LEU A 32 11.67 4.10 -28.00
C LEU A 32 11.41 3.29 -26.73
N ALA A 33 12.49 2.95 -26.03
CA ALA A 33 12.41 2.42 -24.68
C ALA A 33 11.99 3.56 -23.73
N PHE A 34 10.83 3.43 -23.10
CA PHE A 34 10.47 4.22 -21.92
C PHE A 34 11.37 3.78 -20.76
N CYS A 35 12.59 4.34 -20.69
CA CYS A 35 13.43 4.25 -19.50
C CYS A 35 12.83 5.18 -18.43
N SER A 36 11.95 4.63 -17.60
CA SER A 36 11.57 5.27 -16.34
C SER A 36 12.81 5.40 -15.45
N ASP A 37 13.06 6.62 -14.99
CA ASP A 37 14.21 6.97 -14.17
C ASP A 37 14.20 6.19 -12.82
N PRO A 38 15.17 5.29 -12.57
CA PRO A 38 15.25 4.52 -11.33
C PRO A 38 15.66 5.37 -10.12
N ASN A 39 16.08 6.63 -10.33
CA ASN A 39 16.45 7.57 -9.27
C ASN A 39 15.35 8.60 -8.96
N LYS A 40 14.16 8.49 -9.56
CA LYS A 40 12.97 9.16 -9.01
C LYS A 40 12.64 8.50 -7.67
N SER A 41 12.85 9.26 -6.59
CA SER A 41 12.54 8.89 -5.21
C SER A 41 11.05 8.61 -5.02
N PHE A 42 10.63 7.39 -5.35
CA PHE A 42 9.38 6.83 -4.84
C PHE A 42 9.48 6.69 -3.32
N TRP A 43 8.34 6.85 -2.62
CA TRP A 43 8.15 6.58 -1.19
C TRP A 43 8.64 7.64 -0.18
N THR A 44 8.41 8.93 -0.42
CA THR A 44 8.34 9.94 0.67
C THR A 44 6.90 10.32 0.99
N ASN A 45 6.39 9.86 2.15
CA ASN A 45 5.23 10.33 2.92
C ASN A 45 3.82 10.48 2.28
N ASP A 46 3.65 10.49 0.95
CA ASP A 46 2.37 10.79 0.29
C ASP A 46 1.25 9.75 0.47
N ASN A 47 1.57 8.52 0.90
CA ASN A 47 0.57 7.45 1.10
C ASN A 47 -0.48 7.77 2.17
N LEU A 48 -0.19 8.73 3.07
CA LEU A 48 -1.15 9.18 4.09
C LEU A 48 -2.18 10.18 3.59
N MET A 49 -1.91 10.86 2.47
CA MET A 49 -2.82 11.84 1.88
C MET A 49 -3.99 11.20 1.11
N ASN A 50 -3.98 9.88 0.92
CA ASN A 50 -4.64 9.32 -0.26
C ASN A 50 -6.11 8.89 -0.08
N LEU A 51 -6.57 8.28 1.02
CA LEU A 51 -7.94 7.74 1.04
C LEU A 51 -9.03 8.82 0.92
N GLU A 52 -8.99 9.87 1.74
CA GLU A 52 -9.96 10.98 1.65
C GLU A 52 -9.81 11.75 0.34
N MET A 53 -8.58 11.93 -0.16
CA MET A 53 -8.33 12.56 -1.46
C MET A 53 -8.91 11.73 -2.61
N LEU A 54 -8.75 10.40 -2.61
CA LEU A 54 -9.31 9.51 -3.62
C LEU A 54 -10.84 9.50 -3.55
N GLN A 55 -11.43 9.51 -2.35
CA GLN A 55 -12.88 9.68 -2.16
C GLN A 55 -13.37 11.02 -2.73
N LYS A 56 -12.61 12.11 -2.50
CA LYS A 56 -12.92 13.46 -3.01
C LYS A 56 -12.75 13.55 -4.53
N LYS A 57 -11.67 13.00 -5.10
CA LYS A 57 -11.43 12.87 -6.55
C LYS A 57 -12.56 12.09 -7.22
N LEU A 58 -12.93 10.93 -6.68
CA LEU A 58 -14.01 10.10 -7.23
C LEU A 58 -15.37 10.80 -7.19
N LYS A 59 -15.67 11.53 -6.11
CA LYS A 59 -16.98 12.18 -5.92
C LYS A 59 -17.11 13.54 -6.62
N TYR A 60 -16.05 14.34 -6.62
CA TYR A 60 -16.08 15.75 -7.03
C TYR A 60 -15.02 16.14 -8.07
N GLY A 61 -14.08 15.25 -8.38
CA GLY A 61 -13.02 15.50 -9.36
C GLY A 61 -13.53 15.54 -10.80
N ASN A 62 -12.63 15.89 -11.70
CA ASN A 62 -12.87 15.86 -13.14
C ASN A 62 -12.90 14.40 -13.66
N PRO A 63 -13.32 14.14 -14.92
CA PRO A 63 -13.37 12.79 -15.47
C PRO A 63 -12.08 11.96 -15.34
N SER A 64 -10.91 12.58 -15.55
CA SER A 64 -9.61 11.92 -15.39
C SER A 64 -9.28 11.61 -13.93
N ASP A 65 -9.64 12.49 -12.98
CA ASP A 65 -9.48 12.21 -11.55
C ASP A 65 -10.29 10.98 -11.12
N LYS A 66 -11.49 10.81 -11.68
CA LYS A 66 -12.37 9.67 -11.38
C LYS A 66 -11.84 8.38 -12.01
N GLU A 67 -11.37 8.44 -13.25
CA GLU A 67 -10.71 7.31 -13.93
C GLU A 67 -9.47 6.84 -13.18
N GLU A 68 -8.59 7.77 -12.79
CA GLU A 68 -7.38 7.49 -11.99
C GLU A 68 -7.73 6.74 -10.70
N VAL A 69 -8.72 7.20 -9.93
CA VAL A 69 -9.14 6.53 -8.69
C VAL A 69 -9.67 5.12 -8.96
N LEU A 70 -10.45 4.93 -10.04
CA LEU A 70 -11.01 3.62 -10.40
C LEU A 70 -9.91 2.63 -10.81
N LEU A 71 -8.93 3.07 -11.60
CA LEU A 71 -7.78 2.26 -11.99
C LEU A 71 -6.89 1.92 -10.78
N LEU A 72 -6.59 2.90 -9.91
CA LEU A 72 -5.84 2.68 -8.67
C LEU A 72 -6.55 1.68 -7.75
N TYR A 73 -7.88 1.77 -7.60
CA TYR A 73 -8.67 0.81 -6.83
C TYR A 73 -8.61 -0.61 -7.44
N MET A 74 -8.64 -0.74 -8.77
CA MET A 74 -8.53 -2.02 -9.49
C MET A 74 -7.19 -2.73 -9.28
N GLU A 75 -6.10 -1.97 -9.39
CA GLU A 75 -4.73 -2.44 -9.27
C GLU A 75 -4.37 -2.76 -7.82
N ASN A 76 -4.66 -1.83 -6.91
CA ASN A 76 -4.17 -1.85 -5.53
C ASN A 76 -5.16 -2.44 -4.53
N GLN A 77 -6.40 -2.77 -4.96
CA GLN A 77 -7.43 -3.40 -4.13
C GLN A 77 -7.65 -2.66 -2.81
N ILE A 78 -7.91 -1.34 -2.93
CA ILE A 78 -8.14 -0.42 -1.81
C ILE A 78 -9.57 -0.66 -1.30
N LEU A 79 -9.78 -1.76 -0.56
CA LEU A 79 -11.12 -2.22 -0.16
C LEU A 79 -11.92 -1.17 0.62
N GLU A 80 -11.23 -0.25 1.30
CA GLU A 80 -11.81 0.88 2.01
C GLU A 80 -12.55 1.88 1.08
N LEU A 81 -12.22 1.91 -0.23
CA LEU A 81 -12.95 2.70 -1.23
C LEU A 81 -14.23 2.04 -1.74
N THR A 82 -14.46 0.74 -1.51
CA THR A 82 -15.57 0.00 -2.13
C THR A 82 -16.94 0.68 -1.99
N PRO A 83 -17.35 1.26 -0.83
CA PRO A 83 -18.61 1.99 -0.72
C PRO A 83 -18.70 3.21 -1.66
N ASN A 84 -17.59 3.91 -1.87
CA ASN A 84 -17.51 5.06 -2.78
C ASN A 84 -17.55 4.62 -4.25
N ILE A 85 -16.90 3.49 -4.58
CA ILE A 85 -16.92 2.91 -5.93
C ILE A 85 -18.32 2.38 -6.27
N ILE A 86 -19.01 1.75 -5.31
CA ILE A 86 -20.42 1.37 -5.44
C ILE A 86 -21.28 2.62 -5.66
N SER A 87 -21.04 3.70 -4.92
CA SER A 87 -21.75 4.97 -5.15
C SER A 87 -21.49 5.57 -6.54
N ALA A 88 -20.30 5.36 -7.12
CA ALA A 88 -19.95 5.78 -8.47
C ALA A 88 -20.72 5.03 -9.59
N LEU A 89 -21.39 3.91 -9.28
CA LEU A 89 -22.33 3.23 -10.20
C LEU A 89 -23.54 4.10 -10.58
N LEU A 90 -23.81 5.18 -9.83
CA LEU A 90 -24.87 6.14 -10.11
C LEU A 90 -24.36 7.36 -10.91
N ASP A 91 -23.05 7.44 -11.19
CA ASP A 91 -22.42 8.60 -11.83
C ASP A 91 -22.44 8.49 -13.38
N PRO A 92 -23.17 9.38 -14.09
CA PRO A 92 -23.23 9.39 -15.56
C PRO A 92 -22.07 10.14 -16.22
N THR A 93 -21.09 10.65 -15.46
CA THR A 93 -19.93 11.39 -15.99
C THR A 93 -19.24 10.56 -17.08
N ARG A 94 -19.02 11.16 -18.26
CA ARG A 94 -18.25 10.56 -19.35
C ARG A 94 -16.77 10.59 -19.01
N LEU A 95 -16.08 9.48 -19.25
CA LEU A 95 -14.63 9.39 -19.08
C LEU A 95 -13.89 9.99 -20.29
N PRO A 96 -12.61 10.35 -20.13
CA PRO A 96 -11.73 10.65 -21.27
C PRO A 96 -11.70 9.48 -22.26
N ARG A 97 -11.58 9.78 -23.55
CA ARG A 97 -11.44 8.74 -24.59
C ARG A 97 -9.97 8.37 -24.78
N HIS A 98 -9.48 7.51 -23.89
CA HIS A 98 -8.23 6.78 -24.08
C HIS A 98 -8.52 5.51 -24.87
N GLU A 99 -8.45 5.62 -26.21
CA GLU A 99 -8.73 4.54 -27.17
C GLU A 99 -10.18 4.00 -27.09
N ASP A 100 -10.54 3.00 -27.90
CA ASP A 100 -11.89 2.42 -27.93
C ASP A 100 -12.01 1.26 -26.92
N THR A 101 -11.85 1.58 -25.63
CA THR A 101 -11.88 0.61 -24.54
C THR A 101 -13.28 0.13 -24.17
N GLY A 102 -14.34 0.69 -24.77
CA GLY A 102 -15.75 0.42 -24.45
C GLY A 102 -16.27 1.10 -23.18
N TRP A 103 -15.42 1.65 -22.31
CA TRP A 103 -15.81 2.24 -21.01
C TRP A 103 -16.11 3.74 -21.13
N ALA A 104 -17.25 4.10 -21.72
CA ALA A 104 -17.57 5.51 -22.00
C ALA A 104 -17.88 6.39 -20.76
N THR A 105 -18.09 5.81 -19.57
CA THR A 105 -18.59 6.52 -18.38
C THR A 105 -18.10 5.93 -17.05
N VAL A 106 -18.17 6.73 -15.98
CA VAL A 106 -17.75 6.36 -14.62
C VAL A 106 -18.45 5.09 -14.12
N HIS A 107 -19.78 5.00 -14.22
CA HIS A 107 -20.52 3.82 -13.73
C HIS A 107 -20.15 2.52 -14.47
N HIS A 108 -19.84 2.61 -15.75
CA HIS A 108 -19.36 1.49 -16.56
C HIS A 108 -18.02 0.95 -16.02
N LEU A 109 -17.02 1.84 -15.87
CA LEU A 109 -15.71 1.46 -15.33
C LEU A 109 -15.82 0.99 -13.87
N ALA A 110 -16.62 1.66 -13.04
CA ALA A 110 -16.86 1.27 -11.64
C ALA A 110 -17.43 -0.16 -11.51
N ALA A 111 -18.39 -0.54 -12.35
CA ALA A 111 -18.92 -1.91 -12.36
C ALA A 111 -17.86 -2.94 -12.75
N ASN A 112 -17.03 -2.64 -13.76
CA ASN A 112 -15.93 -3.50 -14.17
C ASN A 112 -14.88 -3.66 -13.06
N THR A 113 -14.49 -2.56 -12.42
CA THR A 113 -13.52 -2.61 -11.34
C THR A 113 -14.06 -3.37 -10.12
N LEU A 114 -15.33 -3.19 -9.77
CA LEU A 114 -15.98 -3.98 -8.71
C LEU A 114 -16.00 -5.47 -9.07
N CYS A 115 -16.27 -5.85 -10.32
CA CYS A 115 -16.14 -7.23 -10.77
C CYS A 115 -14.72 -7.78 -10.60
N ASN A 116 -13.70 -7.05 -11.05
CA ASN A 116 -12.29 -7.45 -10.94
C ASN A 116 -11.83 -7.60 -9.48
N VAL A 117 -12.28 -6.74 -8.57
CA VAL A 117 -11.96 -6.86 -7.14
C VAL A 117 -12.76 -8.00 -6.51
N ALA A 118 -14.05 -8.15 -6.82
CA ALA A 118 -14.89 -9.22 -6.27
C ALA A 118 -14.44 -10.63 -6.71
N GLU A 119 -13.98 -10.80 -7.94
CA GLU A 119 -13.41 -12.06 -8.44
C GLU A 119 -12.17 -12.47 -7.65
N LYS A 120 -11.28 -11.53 -7.30
CA LYS A 120 -10.13 -11.78 -6.42
C LYS A 120 -10.52 -12.11 -4.97
N LEU A 121 -11.70 -11.67 -4.53
CA LEU A 121 -12.21 -11.85 -3.18
C LEU A 121 -12.93 -13.19 -2.98
N ASP A 122 -13.86 -13.53 -3.88
CA ASP A 122 -14.76 -14.70 -3.75
C ASP A 122 -14.58 -15.77 -4.84
N GLY A 123 -13.62 -15.57 -5.76
CA GLY A 123 -13.26 -16.51 -6.82
C GLY A 123 -14.24 -16.56 -8.00
N LYS A 124 -15.32 -15.76 -8.00
CA LYS A 124 -16.35 -15.82 -9.03
C LYS A 124 -16.13 -14.77 -10.11
N ASN A 125 -16.00 -15.21 -11.34
CA ASN A 125 -15.85 -14.31 -12.48
C ASN A 125 -17.18 -13.59 -12.82
N GLN A 126 -17.08 -12.59 -13.69
CA GLN A 126 -18.22 -11.76 -14.12
C GLN A 126 -19.41 -12.59 -14.63
N LYS A 127 -19.16 -13.71 -15.33
CA LYS A 127 -20.20 -14.58 -15.91
C LYS A 127 -20.93 -15.37 -14.83
N GLU A 128 -20.21 -15.93 -13.86
CA GLU A 128 -20.77 -16.66 -12.72
C GLU A 128 -21.58 -15.76 -11.78
N ARG A 129 -21.19 -14.47 -11.68
CA ARG A 129 -21.92 -13.46 -10.92
C ARG A 129 -23.21 -12.99 -11.60
N GLY A 130 -23.28 -13.13 -12.93
CA GLY A 130 -24.37 -12.67 -13.79
C GLY A 130 -24.08 -11.29 -14.40
N TRP A 131 -23.78 -11.28 -15.69
CA TRP A 131 -23.47 -10.05 -16.46
C TRP A 131 -24.58 -9.00 -16.33
N ASP A 132 -25.83 -9.43 -16.42
CA ASP A 132 -27.03 -8.60 -16.30
C ASP A 132 -27.21 -7.96 -14.91
N LYS A 133 -26.71 -8.61 -13.86
CA LYS A 133 -26.95 -8.17 -12.46
C LYS A 133 -25.92 -7.20 -11.95
N TYR A 134 -24.66 -7.38 -12.35
CA TYR A 134 -23.52 -6.65 -11.76
C TYR A 134 -22.80 -5.73 -12.75
N THR A 135 -23.15 -5.76 -14.04
CA THR A 135 -22.52 -4.93 -15.06
C THR A 135 -23.53 -4.31 -16.04
N PHE A 136 -23.02 -3.47 -16.92
CA PHE A 136 -23.76 -2.73 -17.95
C PHE A 136 -23.67 -3.37 -19.34
N TYR A 137 -23.18 -4.62 -19.41
CA TYR A 137 -23.18 -5.43 -20.61
C TYR A 137 -24.60 -5.45 -21.22
N GLU A 138 -24.70 -5.21 -22.53
CA GLU A 138 -25.93 -5.02 -23.34
C GLU A 138 -26.63 -3.65 -23.31
N ASP A 139 -26.20 -2.65 -22.52
CA ASP A 139 -26.95 -1.38 -22.40
C ASP A 139 -26.71 -0.32 -23.50
N GLY A 140 -25.86 -0.63 -24.50
CA GLY A 140 -25.53 0.27 -25.61
C GLY A 140 -24.73 1.52 -25.22
N GLY A 141 -24.14 1.57 -24.02
CA GLY A 141 -23.39 2.70 -23.47
C GLY A 141 -24.26 3.77 -22.83
N VAL A 142 -25.58 3.56 -22.69
CA VAL A 142 -26.52 4.49 -22.06
C VAL A 142 -27.48 3.75 -21.14
N GLY A 143 -26.92 3.10 -20.12
CA GLY A 143 -27.69 2.49 -19.03
C GLY A 143 -28.74 3.46 -18.50
N ASN A 144 -30.01 3.04 -18.58
CA ASN A 144 -31.09 3.85 -18.02
C ASN A 144 -30.95 3.92 -16.49
N THR A 145 -31.61 4.89 -15.86
CA THR A 145 -31.49 5.12 -14.41
C THR A 145 -31.94 3.90 -13.59
N GLU A 146 -32.91 3.13 -14.09
CA GLU A 146 -33.37 1.89 -13.48
C GLU A 146 -32.27 0.82 -13.43
N LYS A 147 -31.58 0.58 -14.55
CA LYS A 147 -30.46 -0.36 -14.64
C LYS A 147 -29.30 0.03 -13.71
N ARG A 148 -28.94 1.32 -13.65
CA ARG A 148 -27.93 1.81 -12.68
C ARG A 148 -28.34 1.53 -11.23
N ASN A 149 -29.60 1.78 -10.88
CA ASN A 149 -30.11 1.49 -9.53
C ASN A 149 -30.13 -0.02 -9.22
N GLN A 150 -30.46 -0.87 -10.19
CA GLN A 150 -30.41 -2.33 -10.03
C GLN A 150 -28.98 -2.81 -9.76
N VAL A 151 -28.02 -2.40 -10.59
CA VAL A 151 -26.60 -2.76 -10.46
C VAL A 151 -26.02 -2.22 -9.14
N PHE A 152 -26.34 -0.99 -8.77
CA PHE A 152 -25.98 -0.39 -7.47
C PHE A 152 -26.49 -1.23 -6.29
N ASN A 153 -27.77 -1.61 -6.28
CA ASN A 153 -28.37 -2.38 -5.18
C ASN A 153 -27.78 -3.80 -5.07
N ASN A 154 -27.50 -4.45 -6.20
CA ASN A 154 -26.84 -5.75 -6.22
C ASN A 154 -25.42 -5.67 -5.63
N TRP A 155 -24.64 -4.67 -6.04
CA TRP A 155 -23.30 -4.42 -5.50
C TRP A 155 -23.31 -4.05 -4.02
N LYS A 156 -24.23 -3.20 -3.59
CA LYS A 156 -24.42 -2.85 -2.18
C LYS A 156 -24.72 -4.08 -1.33
N LYS A 157 -25.64 -4.95 -1.78
CA LYS A 157 -25.95 -6.20 -1.07
C LYS A 157 -24.75 -7.14 -1.01
N TRP A 158 -24.05 -7.35 -2.12
CA TRP A 158 -22.83 -8.17 -2.12
C TRP A 158 -21.78 -7.60 -1.15
N TRP A 159 -21.64 -6.28 -1.05
CA TRP A 159 -20.73 -5.65 -0.10
C TRP A 159 -21.14 -5.89 1.36
N GLU A 160 -22.42 -5.74 1.68
CA GLU A 160 -22.95 -6.02 3.03
C GLU A 160 -22.67 -7.48 3.48
N GLU A 161 -22.71 -8.44 2.55
CA GLU A 161 -22.39 -9.86 2.77
C GLU A 161 -20.88 -10.17 2.87
N ASN A 162 -20.02 -9.34 2.28
CA ASN A 162 -18.58 -9.61 2.09
C ASN A 162 -17.64 -8.64 2.84
N GLN A 163 -18.14 -7.57 3.45
CA GLN A 163 -17.34 -6.60 4.25
C GLN A 163 -16.53 -7.23 5.39
N LYS A 164 -16.88 -8.45 5.84
CA LYS A 164 -16.10 -9.25 6.80
C LYS A 164 -14.67 -9.59 6.32
N TYR A 165 -14.40 -9.48 5.01
CA TYR A 165 -13.07 -9.67 4.42
C TYR A 165 -12.20 -8.41 4.46
N ILE A 166 -12.75 -7.27 4.90
CA ILE A 166 -11.96 -6.08 5.26
C ILE A 166 -11.44 -6.32 6.69
N VAL A 167 -10.13 -6.20 6.89
CA VAL A 167 -9.64 -5.90 8.25
C VAL A 167 -10.00 -4.44 8.49
N TYR A 168 -10.97 -4.18 9.37
CA TYR A 168 -11.16 -2.85 9.95
C TYR A 168 -9.99 -2.53 10.89
N GLY A 169 -8.80 -2.38 10.31
CA GLY A 169 -7.68 -1.77 10.97
C GLY A 169 -8.08 -0.36 11.38
N ILE A 170 -7.72 0.04 12.59
CA ILE A 170 -7.87 1.41 13.04
C ILE A 170 -7.09 2.33 12.08
N TYR A 171 -6.00 1.85 11.49
CA TYR A 171 -5.24 2.54 10.45
C TYR A 171 -4.49 1.53 9.57
N THR A 172 -4.32 1.83 8.28
CA THR A 172 -3.56 1.02 7.32
C THR A 172 -2.57 1.91 6.57
N SER A 173 -1.31 1.49 6.50
CA SER A 173 -0.29 2.09 5.63
C SER A 173 0.17 1.11 4.56
N TYR A 174 0.64 1.68 3.45
CA TYR A 174 1.09 0.97 2.25
C TYR A 174 2.62 0.77 2.26
N LEU A 175 3.24 1.09 3.41
CA LEU A 175 4.67 1.03 3.67
C LEU A 175 5.00 -0.23 4.47
N TRP A 176 6.28 -0.43 4.75
CA TRP A 176 6.78 -1.41 5.71
C TRP A 176 7.32 -0.69 6.95
N PRO A 177 7.35 -1.34 8.13
CA PRO A 177 8.03 -0.80 9.30
C PRO A 177 9.55 -0.77 9.09
N GLY A 178 10.21 0.23 9.66
CA GLY A 178 11.65 0.48 9.55
C GLY A 178 12.12 1.02 8.21
N GLU A 179 13.34 1.56 8.17
CA GLU A 179 13.97 2.09 6.96
C GLU A 179 14.45 1.00 5.99
N GLY A 180 14.58 1.36 4.71
CA GLY A 180 15.09 0.47 3.67
C GLY A 180 14.14 -0.70 3.34
N ILE A 181 14.19 -1.18 2.11
CA ILE A 181 13.34 -2.29 1.63
C ILE A 181 13.81 -3.58 2.32
N PRO A 182 12.97 -4.25 3.14
CA PRO A 182 13.35 -5.48 3.82
C PRO A 182 13.52 -6.63 2.82
N ILE A 183 14.53 -7.47 3.03
CA ILE A 183 14.69 -8.73 2.28
C ILE A 183 14.37 -9.89 3.21
N PHE A 184 13.37 -10.65 2.80
CA PHE A 184 12.85 -11.80 3.55
C PHE A 184 13.50 -13.09 3.11
N GLN A 185 13.73 -13.98 4.08
CA GLN A 185 14.15 -15.36 3.86
C GLN A 185 13.14 -16.31 4.52
N THR A 186 12.78 -17.39 3.83
CA THR A 186 11.90 -18.44 4.37
C THR A 186 12.56 -19.20 5.52
N GLU A 187 11.82 -19.39 6.61
CA GLU A 187 12.25 -20.20 7.75
C GLU A 187 11.49 -21.53 7.87
N LYS A 188 10.34 -21.63 7.20
CA LYS A 188 9.52 -22.84 7.12
C LYS A 188 9.41 -23.34 5.69
N PRO A 189 9.22 -24.66 5.49
CA PRO A 189 9.04 -25.24 4.17
C PRO A 189 7.62 -25.05 3.61
N GLU A 190 6.66 -24.67 4.46
CA GLU A 190 5.27 -24.39 4.10
C GLU A 190 4.95 -22.95 4.51
N LEU A 191 4.48 -22.14 3.56
CA LEU A 191 3.94 -20.80 3.82
C LEU A 191 2.43 -20.80 3.55
N ILE A 192 1.69 -20.07 4.37
CA ILE A 192 0.25 -19.85 4.19
C ILE A 192 0.09 -18.55 3.40
N MET A 193 -0.39 -18.66 2.16
CA MET A 193 -0.65 -17.54 1.27
C MET A 193 -2.14 -17.26 1.22
N HIS A 194 -2.51 -16.02 1.53
CA HIS A 194 -3.89 -15.53 1.54
C HIS A 194 -4.23 -14.82 0.23
N THR A 195 -5.50 -14.81 -0.18
CA THR A 195 -5.93 -14.01 -1.34
C THR A 195 -5.88 -12.50 -1.06
N LEU A 196 -5.96 -12.11 0.22
CA LEU A 196 -5.91 -10.72 0.70
C LEU A 196 -4.95 -10.55 1.88
N PRO A 197 -4.58 -9.30 2.24
CA PRO A 197 -3.92 -8.98 3.51
C PRO A 197 -4.89 -9.09 4.71
N ASN A 198 -5.48 -10.27 4.92
CA ASN A 198 -6.43 -10.56 6.01
C ASN A 198 -6.40 -12.05 6.37
N ALA A 199 -6.24 -12.37 7.66
CA ALA A 199 -6.22 -13.73 8.18
C ALA A 199 -7.53 -14.51 7.95
N LEU A 200 -8.67 -13.82 7.75
CA LEU A 200 -9.98 -14.40 7.45
C LEU A 200 -10.22 -14.63 5.95
N SER A 201 -9.33 -14.16 5.07
CA SER A 201 -9.45 -14.38 3.63
C SER A 201 -9.02 -15.80 3.24
N PRO A 202 -9.57 -16.38 2.15
CA PRO A 202 -9.18 -17.69 1.65
C PRO A 202 -7.66 -17.86 1.55
N SER A 203 -7.16 -19.01 2.00
CA SER A 203 -5.74 -19.28 2.09
C SER A 203 -5.35 -20.62 1.48
N VAL A 204 -4.19 -20.66 0.82
CA VAL A 204 -3.56 -21.88 0.28
C VAL A 204 -2.19 -22.09 0.94
N LYS A 205 -1.85 -23.35 1.22
CA LYS A 205 -0.52 -23.75 1.68
C LYS A 205 0.37 -23.98 0.47
N ILE A 206 1.52 -23.31 0.43
CA ILE A 206 2.49 -23.43 -0.67
C ILE A 206 3.84 -23.84 -0.10
N ASN A 207 4.45 -24.83 -0.74
CA ASN A 207 5.76 -25.33 -0.36
C ASN A 207 6.86 -24.45 -0.94
N TRP A 208 7.82 -24.08 -0.11
CA TRP A 208 9.04 -23.35 -0.46
C TRP A 208 10.26 -24.05 0.13
N GLU A 209 11.42 -23.89 -0.51
CA GLU A 209 12.69 -24.31 0.10
C GLU A 209 13.04 -23.35 1.25
N ILE A 210 13.43 -23.90 2.41
CA ILE A 210 13.94 -23.10 3.54
C ILE A 210 15.21 -22.38 3.09
N GLY A 211 15.35 -21.09 3.42
CA GLY A 211 16.47 -20.26 2.97
C GLY A 211 16.23 -19.53 1.66
N THR A 212 15.10 -19.75 0.97
CA THR A 212 14.70 -19.00 -0.23
C THR A 212 14.52 -17.52 0.10
N LEU A 213 15.09 -16.64 -0.72
CA LEU A 213 14.79 -15.20 -0.66
C LEU A 213 13.43 -14.94 -1.33
N LEU A 214 12.53 -14.28 -0.60
CA LEU A 214 11.22 -13.91 -1.14
C LEU A 214 11.28 -12.52 -1.78
N SER A 215 10.66 -12.40 -2.96
CA SER A 215 10.37 -11.12 -3.59
C SER A 215 8.93 -10.71 -3.30
N PHE A 216 8.70 -9.42 -3.08
CA PHE A 216 7.37 -8.85 -2.88
C PHE A 216 7.28 -7.51 -3.61
N ASP A 217 6.07 -7.11 -4.00
CA ASP A 217 5.81 -5.85 -4.72
C ASP A 217 4.88 -4.88 -3.98
N GLN A 218 4.16 -5.35 -2.96
CA GLN A 218 3.29 -4.52 -2.12
C GLN A 218 3.42 -4.88 -0.64
N SER A 219 3.28 -3.87 0.20
CA SER A 219 3.20 -3.98 1.66
C SER A 219 1.86 -3.42 2.16
N ARG A 220 1.36 -4.02 3.24
CA ARG A 220 0.19 -3.58 4.01
C ARG A 220 0.56 -3.70 5.47
N TYR A 221 0.73 -2.57 6.15
CA TYR A 221 0.95 -2.54 7.59
C TYR A 221 -0.31 -1.99 8.24
N ILE A 222 -0.96 -2.79 9.07
CA ILE A 222 -2.33 -2.57 9.56
C ILE A 222 -2.28 -2.47 11.09
N THR A 223 -2.80 -1.38 11.65
CA THR A 223 -3.00 -1.22 13.10
C THR A 223 -4.33 -1.87 13.48
N THR A 224 -4.29 -2.99 14.21
CA THR A 224 -5.49 -3.64 14.73
C THR A 224 -5.92 -3.06 16.08
N ARG A 225 -4.96 -2.61 16.92
CA ARG A 225 -5.25 -1.88 18.16
C ARG A 225 -4.27 -0.72 18.40
N ALA A 226 -4.78 0.50 18.35
CA ALA A 226 -4.05 1.73 18.68
C ALA A 226 -3.86 1.88 20.20
N ILE A 227 -2.96 2.77 20.61
CA ILE A 227 -2.70 3.08 22.02
C ILE A 227 -2.82 4.58 22.27
N THR A 228 -3.65 4.99 23.23
CA THR A 228 -3.73 6.39 23.66
C THR A 228 -2.44 6.79 24.39
N LEU A 229 -1.69 7.72 23.81
CA LEU A 229 -0.54 8.37 24.44
C LEU A 229 -0.96 9.74 24.98
N LYS A 230 -0.37 10.13 26.11
CA LYS A 230 -0.44 11.50 26.63
C LYS A 230 0.70 12.30 26.02
N ILE A 231 0.38 13.51 25.56
CA ILE A 231 1.38 14.41 24.96
C ILE A 231 2.29 14.97 26.07
N PRO A 232 3.62 14.92 25.93
CA PRO A 232 4.55 15.57 26.85
C PRO A 232 4.32 17.09 26.95
N ASN A 233 4.51 17.68 28.13
CA ASN A 233 4.23 19.11 28.38
C ASN A 233 5.06 20.08 27.50
N ASP A 234 6.19 19.63 26.97
CA ASP A 234 7.11 20.37 26.10
C ASP A 234 6.74 20.28 24.61
N MET A 235 5.86 19.36 24.22
CA MET A 235 5.43 19.19 22.83
C MET A 235 4.23 20.10 22.53
N THR A 236 4.46 21.15 21.73
CA THR A 236 3.46 22.21 21.47
C THR A 236 2.80 22.14 20.10
N ASN A 237 3.35 21.39 19.15
CA ASN A 237 2.84 21.25 17.79
C ASN A 237 3.18 19.86 17.23
N LEU A 238 2.31 19.31 16.38
CA LEU A 238 2.59 18.16 15.52
C LEU A 238 2.74 18.61 14.06
N THR A 239 3.47 17.83 13.26
CA THR A 239 3.44 17.96 11.80
C THR A 239 2.53 16.87 11.24
N CYS A 240 1.42 17.30 10.65
CA CYS A 240 0.35 16.46 10.11
C CYS A 240 0.23 16.65 8.60
N SER A 241 -0.57 15.81 7.93
CA SER A 241 -0.77 15.86 6.47
C SER A 241 -1.19 17.24 5.95
N HIS A 242 -1.94 18.01 6.74
CA HIS A 242 -2.45 19.34 6.37
C HIS A 242 -1.64 20.52 6.96
N GLY A 243 -0.45 20.25 7.52
CA GLY A 243 0.45 21.27 8.07
C GLY A 243 0.70 21.09 9.57
N ARG A 244 0.95 22.19 10.29
CA ARG A 244 1.22 22.15 11.73
C ARG A 244 -0.06 22.26 12.54
N THR A 245 -0.34 21.27 13.37
CA THR A 245 -1.47 21.28 14.30
C THR A 245 -0.98 21.58 15.71
N LYS A 246 -1.54 22.64 16.32
CA LYS A 246 -1.18 23.08 17.67
C LYS A 246 -1.74 22.10 18.71
N LEU A 247 -0.94 21.81 19.73
CA LEU A 247 -1.31 20.98 20.88
C LEU A 247 -1.58 21.84 22.11
N ASN A 248 -2.50 21.39 22.94
CA ASN A 248 -2.75 21.91 24.28
C ASN A 248 -2.23 20.93 25.33
N GLN A 249 -1.91 21.46 26.50
CA GLN A 249 -1.46 20.63 27.62
C GLN A 249 -2.59 19.69 28.07
N GLY A 250 -2.30 18.39 28.14
CA GLY A 250 -3.28 17.37 28.52
C GLY A 250 -4.01 16.71 27.33
N ASP A 251 -3.78 17.18 26.10
CA ASP A 251 -4.26 16.51 24.90
C ASP A 251 -3.70 15.07 24.81
N THR A 252 -4.48 14.20 24.15
CA THR A 252 -4.12 12.80 23.92
C THR A 252 -4.17 12.47 22.43
N ILE A 253 -3.27 11.59 22.00
CA ILE A 253 -3.19 11.11 20.62
C ILE A 253 -3.27 9.57 20.59
N GLU A 254 -3.77 9.02 19.49
CA GLU A 254 -3.73 7.57 19.27
C GLU A 254 -2.45 7.22 18.53
N TYR A 255 -1.56 6.44 19.14
CA TYR A 255 -0.40 5.86 18.47
C TYR A 255 -0.81 4.67 17.62
N LEU A 256 -0.51 4.76 16.33
CA LEU A 256 -0.99 3.83 15.30
C LEU A 256 0.09 2.85 14.85
N GLN A 257 1.26 3.35 14.43
CA GLN A 257 2.33 2.51 13.83
C GLN A 257 3.72 3.07 14.10
N TYR A 258 4.67 2.19 14.41
CA TYR A 258 6.08 2.54 14.34
C TYR A 258 6.50 2.78 12.89
N ARG A 259 7.33 3.80 12.65
CA ARG A 259 7.97 4.05 11.35
C ARG A 259 9.45 3.67 11.43
N ALA A 260 10.30 4.63 11.78
CA ALA A 260 11.76 4.53 11.70
C ALA A 260 12.38 5.57 12.64
N GLU A 261 13.63 5.36 13.07
CA GLU A 261 14.40 6.34 13.86
C GLU A 261 13.68 6.93 15.10
N GLY A 262 12.78 6.18 15.74
CA GLY A 262 11.98 6.68 16.86
C GLY A 262 10.81 7.61 16.45
N PHE A 263 10.49 7.71 15.16
CA PHE A 263 9.25 8.28 14.66
C PHE A 263 8.12 7.24 14.56
N GLY A 264 6.90 7.70 14.77
CA GLY A 264 5.68 6.93 14.65
C GLY A 264 4.54 7.74 14.03
N ILE A 265 3.58 7.02 13.45
CA ILE A 265 2.33 7.56 12.95
C ILE A 265 1.32 7.62 14.10
N VAL A 266 0.69 8.78 14.27
CA VAL A 266 -0.31 9.05 15.32
C VAL A 266 -1.55 9.70 14.74
N ARG A 267 -2.72 9.48 15.34
CA ARG A 267 -3.95 10.21 15.05
C ARG A 267 -4.26 11.22 16.14
N MET A 268 -4.74 12.40 15.72
CA MET A 268 -5.36 13.38 16.60
C MET A 268 -6.67 13.86 16.01
N GLY A 269 -7.80 13.48 16.62
CA GLY A 269 -9.12 13.72 16.04
C GLY A 269 -9.27 12.96 14.73
N GLN A 270 -9.32 13.67 13.60
CA GLN A 270 -9.36 13.10 12.25
C GLN A 270 -8.01 13.20 11.51
N GLU A 271 -7.08 14.02 12.00
CA GLU A 271 -5.76 14.21 11.38
C GLU A 271 -4.81 13.04 11.67
N ILE A 272 -3.98 12.70 10.69
CA ILE A 272 -2.85 11.80 10.88
C ILE A 272 -1.54 12.59 10.82
N CYS A 273 -0.65 12.31 11.76
CA CYS A 273 0.59 13.05 11.95
C CYS A 273 1.77 12.09 12.12
N GLU A 274 2.96 12.57 11.75
CA GLU A 274 4.23 11.90 12.04
C GLU A 274 4.89 12.62 13.21
N VAL A 275 5.33 11.86 14.22
CA VAL A 275 5.90 12.44 15.44
C VAL A 275 7.02 11.56 15.99
N PHE A 276 8.01 12.19 16.61
CA PHE A 276 9.01 11.47 17.39
C PHE A 276 8.36 10.89 18.67
N ILE A 277 8.20 9.57 18.71
CA ILE A 277 7.56 8.84 19.81
C ILE A 277 8.55 8.46 20.93
N GLY A 278 9.86 8.59 20.71
CA GLY A 278 10.89 8.13 21.66
C GLY A 278 10.79 8.75 23.07
N ASN A 279 10.16 9.92 23.20
CA ASN A 279 9.91 10.60 24.48
C ASN A 279 8.47 10.43 25.01
N MET A 280 7.60 9.72 24.29
CA MET A 280 6.20 9.55 24.70
C MET A 280 6.07 8.41 25.69
N SER A 281 5.52 8.71 26.88
CA SER A 281 5.54 7.80 28.02
C SER A 281 4.61 6.59 27.82
N GLY A 282 5.16 5.47 27.36
CA GLY A 282 4.49 4.18 27.33
C GLY A 282 5.28 3.10 26.61
N ASN A 283 5.81 2.11 27.35
CA ASN A 283 6.55 0.96 26.81
C ASN A 283 5.65 -0.06 26.07
N LYS A 284 4.57 0.39 25.43
CA LYS A 284 3.62 -0.46 24.71
C LYS A 284 3.49 0.04 23.27
N GLU A 285 3.78 -0.85 22.35
CA GLU A 285 3.54 -0.65 20.92
C GLU A 285 2.09 -1.04 20.57
N PRO A 286 1.48 -0.40 19.57
CA PRO A 286 0.17 -0.77 19.05
C PRO A 286 0.18 -2.21 18.54
N GLU A 287 -0.96 -2.89 18.58
CA GLU A 287 -1.08 -4.17 17.89
C GLU A 287 -1.17 -3.91 16.39
N THR A 288 -0.27 -4.54 15.65
CA THR A 288 -0.16 -4.37 14.21
C THR A 288 0.01 -5.70 13.50
N GLU A 289 -0.60 -5.84 12.34
CA GLU A 289 -0.33 -6.91 11.38
C GLU A 289 0.47 -6.37 10.21
N TRP A 290 1.44 -7.14 9.73
CA TRP A 290 2.19 -6.80 8.52
C TRP A 290 1.99 -7.89 7.48
N TRP A 291 1.61 -7.47 6.28
CA TRP A 291 1.33 -8.31 5.14
C TRP A 291 2.17 -7.86 3.94
N ILE A 292 2.71 -8.82 3.20
CA ILE A 292 3.48 -8.58 1.97
C ILE A 292 2.93 -9.43 0.82
N ARG A 293 2.84 -8.86 -0.38
CA ARG A 293 2.34 -9.58 -1.57
C ARG A 293 3.50 -10.27 -2.28
N ILE A 294 3.57 -11.59 -2.16
CA ILE A 294 4.69 -12.40 -2.65
C ILE A 294 4.57 -12.62 -4.16
N ARG A 295 5.72 -12.51 -4.84
CA ARG A 295 5.92 -12.94 -6.22
C ARG A 295 6.82 -14.16 -6.30
N ASP A 296 6.53 -15.03 -7.27
CA ASP A 296 7.38 -16.17 -7.62
C ASP A 296 8.62 -15.75 -8.44
N LYS A 297 9.39 -16.74 -8.91
CA LYS A 297 10.60 -16.51 -9.72
C LYS A 297 10.28 -15.88 -11.08
N ASP A 298 9.08 -16.11 -11.59
CA ASP A 298 8.58 -15.68 -12.90
C ASP A 298 7.78 -14.36 -12.82
N GLN A 299 7.80 -13.69 -11.65
CA GLN A 299 7.10 -12.45 -11.31
C GLN A 299 5.57 -12.55 -11.22
N ASN A 300 4.99 -13.76 -11.19
CA ASN A 300 3.56 -13.92 -10.96
C ASN A 300 3.20 -13.63 -9.50
N GLN A 301 2.03 -13.04 -9.27
CA GLN A 301 1.48 -12.87 -7.93
C GLN A 301 1.08 -14.25 -7.37
N VAL A 302 1.66 -14.62 -6.23
CA VAL A 302 1.34 -15.88 -5.54
C VAL A 302 0.24 -15.68 -4.49
N GLY A 303 0.29 -14.57 -3.75
CA GLY A 303 -0.66 -14.25 -2.68
C GLY A 303 -0.07 -13.29 -1.65
N TRP A 304 -0.81 -13.05 -0.58
CA TRP A 304 -0.38 -12.26 0.57
C TRP A 304 0.13 -13.16 1.69
N LEU A 305 1.34 -12.87 2.16
CA LEU A 305 1.94 -13.51 3.33
C LEU A 305 1.83 -12.57 4.52
N GLN A 306 1.33 -13.08 5.65
CA GLN A 306 1.47 -12.39 6.92
C GLN A 306 2.89 -12.59 7.47
N VAL A 307 3.59 -11.48 7.71
CA VAL A 307 4.95 -11.43 8.23
C VAL A 307 4.91 -11.68 9.74
N TYR A 308 4.79 -12.96 10.11
CA TYR A 308 4.98 -13.43 11.48
C TYR A 308 6.43 -13.79 11.74
N SER A 309 6.85 -13.66 13.01
CA SER A 309 8.20 -13.94 13.50
C SER A 309 8.65 -15.42 13.45
N ASN A 310 7.98 -16.27 12.66
CA ASN A 310 8.29 -17.69 12.58
C ASN A 310 8.04 -18.35 11.20
N SER A 311 7.63 -17.59 10.17
CA SER A 311 7.46 -18.08 8.80
C SER A 311 8.57 -17.57 7.90
N VAL A 312 8.95 -16.30 8.09
CA VAL A 312 10.02 -15.59 7.41
C VAL A 312 10.80 -14.73 8.40
N LYS A 313 12.08 -14.50 8.11
CA LYS A 313 12.90 -13.50 8.79
C LYS A 313 13.37 -12.42 7.82
N ILE A 314 13.60 -11.22 8.33
CA ILE A 314 14.34 -10.19 7.60
C ILE A 314 15.83 -10.49 7.76
N ILE A 315 16.54 -10.70 6.65
CA ILE A 315 17.99 -10.97 6.68
C ILE A 315 18.85 -9.73 6.45
N LYS A 316 18.32 -8.73 5.73
CA LYS A 316 18.92 -7.41 5.51
C LYS A 316 17.86 -6.42 5.03
N ARG A 317 18.23 -5.15 4.92
CA ARG A 317 17.46 -4.09 4.25
C ARG A 317 18.33 -3.46 3.17
N ASN A 318 17.72 -3.14 2.03
CA ASN A 318 18.36 -2.32 0.98
C ASN A 318 17.97 -0.85 1.22
N PHE A 319 18.96 0.04 1.26
CA PHE A 319 18.80 1.48 1.46
C PHE A 319 19.06 2.20 0.14
#